data_AF-A0A0M3K4Y3-F1
#
_entry.id   AF-A0A0M3K4Y3-F1
#
_cell.length_a   1.000
_cell.length_b   1.000
_cell.length_c   1.000
_cell.angle_alpha   90.00
_cell.angle_beta   90.00
_cell.angle_gamma   90.00
#
_symmetry.space_group_name_H-M   'P 1'
#
loop_
_entity.id
_entity.type
_entity.pdbx_description
1 polymer ?
#
loop_
_entity_poly.entity_id
_entity_poly.type
_entity_poly.pdbx_seq_one_letter_code
_entity_poly.pdbx_strand_id
1 'polypeptide(L)'
;MTYRLVLVLLAVAILPSLAVLRDQSIAVTGQLKCGKAPAARVRVKLWDDDEGPDPDDLLDQGYTDADGKFSLSGGTAELTPIDPVFKVYHDCDDSIKPGHRKVRFILPQSYITNDRVPKKTFNIGVINLETIFAKESREMLLSRMMRHPNFDRYHSLESEMDTWIDQ
;
A
#
# COMPACT_ATOMS: atom_id res chain seq x y z
N MET A 1 -21.41 47.45 24.45
CA MET A 1 -21.81 46.68 23.25
C MET A 1 -20.64 46.37 22.31
N THR A 2 -19.65 47.26 22.19
CA THR A 2 -18.50 47.13 21.28
C THR A 2 -17.52 46.02 21.67
N TYR A 3 -17.17 45.88 22.94
CA TYR A 3 -16.20 44.86 23.40
C TYR A 3 -16.69 43.41 23.21
N ARG A 4 -17.99 43.18 23.35
CA ARG A 4 -18.61 41.88 23.07
C ARG A 4 -18.58 41.54 21.59
N LEU A 5 -18.79 42.53 20.71
CA LEU A 5 -18.63 42.35 19.26
C LEU A 5 -17.18 42.06 18.89
N VAL A 6 -16.22 42.77 19.47
CA VAL A 6 -14.78 42.57 19.21
C VAL A 6 -14.31 41.18 19.67
N LEU A 7 -14.76 40.71 20.84
CA LEU A 7 -14.46 39.36 21.33
C LEU A 7 -15.07 38.26 20.46
N VAL A 8 -16.29 38.46 19.95
CA VAL A 8 -16.92 37.51 19.02
C VAL A 8 -16.18 37.48 17.68
N LEU A 9 -15.78 38.64 17.15
CA LEU A 9 -15.00 38.73 15.92
C LEU A 9 -13.60 38.10 16.06
N LEU A 10 -12.94 38.28 17.20
CA LEU A 10 -11.69 37.59 17.53
C LEU A 10 -11.88 36.08 17.66
N ALA A 11 -12.94 35.61 18.32
CA ALA A 11 -13.23 34.18 18.45
C ALA A 11 -13.55 33.52 17.10
N VAL A 12 -14.24 34.22 16.19
CA VAL A 12 -14.50 33.75 14.83
C VAL A 12 -13.25 33.79 13.95
N ALA A 13 -12.35 34.76 14.15
CA ALA A 13 -11.07 34.84 13.44
C ALA A 13 -10.06 33.77 13.90
N ILE A 14 -10.24 33.21 15.10
CA ILE A 14 -9.40 32.13 15.66
C ILE A 14 -10.02 30.75 15.38
N LEU A 15 -11.17 30.64 14.69
CA LEU A 15 -11.63 29.33 14.22
C LEU A 15 -10.53 28.73 13.33
N PRO A 16 -9.82 27.68 13.79
CA PRO A 16 -8.90 27.00 12.90
C PRO A 16 -9.76 26.50 11.75
N SER A 17 -9.28 26.67 10.52
CA SER A 17 -9.82 25.93 9.39
C SER A 17 -9.75 24.46 9.79
N LEU A 18 -10.89 23.87 10.18
CA LEU A 18 -10.95 22.46 10.50
C LEU A 18 -10.52 21.74 9.24
N ALA A 19 -9.30 21.19 9.24
CA ALA A 19 -8.82 20.39 8.14
C ALA A 19 -9.72 19.16 8.12
N VAL A 20 -10.63 19.12 7.15
CA VAL A 20 -11.61 18.05 7.01
C VAL A 20 -10.92 16.93 6.27
N LEU A 21 -10.83 15.74 6.89
CA LEU A 21 -10.42 14.53 6.20
C LEU A 21 -11.31 14.31 4.98
N ARG A 22 -10.69 14.09 3.83
CA ARG A 22 -11.38 13.85 2.57
C ARG A 22 -11.25 12.39 2.20
N ASP A 23 -12.39 11.76 1.93
CA ASP A 23 -12.39 10.44 1.32
C ASP A 23 -11.73 10.53 -0.06
N GLN A 24 -10.67 9.75 -0.24
CA GLN A 24 -9.96 9.63 -1.50
C GLN A 24 -9.81 8.17 -1.88
N SER A 25 -9.85 7.87 -3.18
CA SER A 25 -9.77 6.50 -3.65
C SER A 25 -9.15 6.38 -5.03
N ILE A 26 -8.56 5.22 -5.30
CA ILE A 26 -7.95 4.88 -6.58
C ILE A 26 -8.16 3.39 -6.91
N ALA A 27 -8.22 3.08 -8.20
CA ALA A 27 -8.25 1.71 -8.71
C ALA A 27 -7.18 1.52 -9.78
N VAL A 28 -6.56 0.33 -9.80
CA VAL A 28 -5.56 -0.06 -10.79
C VAL A 28 -5.83 -1.46 -11.33
N THR A 29 -5.64 -1.65 -12.63
CA THR A 29 -5.72 -2.96 -13.28
C THR A 29 -4.56 -3.15 -14.25
N GLY A 30 -4.24 -4.40 -14.58
CA GLY A 30 -3.25 -4.74 -15.57
C GLY A 30 -3.02 -6.24 -15.66
N GLN A 31 -1.94 -6.61 -16.35
CA GLN A 31 -1.50 -7.98 -16.52
C GLN A 31 0.01 -8.09 -16.31
N LEU A 32 0.44 -9.10 -15.56
CA LEU A 32 1.83 -9.41 -15.31
C LEU A 32 2.24 -10.65 -16.13
N LYS A 33 3.43 -10.59 -16.70
CA LYS A 33 4.06 -11.69 -17.44
C LYS A 33 5.42 -12.04 -16.83
N CYS A 34 5.83 -13.29 -16.99
CA CYS A 34 7.20 -13.73 -16.79
C CYS A 34 7.65 -14.35 -18.11
N GLY A 35 8.31 -13.54 -18.91
CA GLY A 35 8.61 -13.85 -20.30
C GLY A 35 7.37 -14.01 -21.15
N LYS A 36 7.28 -15.16 -21.81
CA LYS A 36 6.15 -15.44 -22.70
C LYS A 36 4.89 -15.84 -21.94
N ALA A 37 5.04 -16.34 -20.71
CA ALA A 37 3.95 -16.87 -19.89
C ALA A 37 3.26 -15.78 -19.04
N PRO A 38 1.97 -15.95 -18.70
CA PRO A 38 1.34 -15.14 -17.67
C PRO A 38 1.99 -15.41 -16.31
N ALA A 39 2.19 -14.36 -15.52
CA ALA A 39 2.73 -14.48 -14.17
C ALA A 39 1.57 -14.67 -13.18
N ALA A 40 1.14 -15.92 -12.99
CA ALA A 40 0.03 -16.27 -12.12
C ALA A 40 0.44 -16.32 -10.63
N ARG A 41 -0.53 -16.06 -9.74
CA ARG A 41 -0.36 -16.08 -8.27
C ARG A 41 0.77 -15.17 -7.76
N VAL A 42 1.08 -14.10 -8.49
CA VAL A 42 2.01 -13.05 -8.06
C VAL A 42 1.29 -12.15 -7.09
N ARG A 43 1.90 -11.90 -5.92
CA ARG A 43 1.31 -11.04 -4.90
C ARG A 43 1.43 -9.58 -5.32
N VAL A 44 0.32 -8.87 -5.23
CA VAL A 44 0.21 -7.45 -5.60
C VAL A 44 -0.43 -6.67 -4.46
N LYS A 45 0.00 -5.43 -4.28
CA LYS A 45 -0.54 -4.53 -3.24
C LYS A 45 -0.69 -3.12 -3.77
N LEU A 46 -1.72 -2.43 -3.33
CA LEU A 46 -1.96 -1.02 -3.53
C LEU A 46 -1.80 -0.33 -2.17
N TRP A 47 -0.90 0.64 -2.11
CA TRP A 47 -0.55 1.39 -0.90
C TRP A 47 -0.77 2.88 -1.11
N ASP A 48 -1.05 3.57 -0.03
CA ASP A 48 -0.63 4.94 0.20
C ASP A 48 0.78 4.91 0.78
N ASP A 49 1.76 5.49 0.08
CA ASP A 49 3.11 5.71 0.63
C ASP A 49 3.27 7.21 0.86
N ASP A 50 2.81 7.70 2.00
CA ASP A 50 2.87 9.12 2.34
C ASP A 50 4.30 9.57 2.68
N GLU A 51 4.69 10.74 2.18
CA GLU A 51 5.88 11.44 2.68
C GLU A 51 5.55 12.37 3.89
N GLY A 52 4.28 12.38 4.33
CA GLY A 52 3.71 13.29 5.32
C GLY A 52 3.62 12.75 6.76
N PRO A 53 2.78 13.38 7.62
CA PRO A 53 2.58 12.97 9.02
C PRO A 53 1.69 11.72 9.17
N ASP A 54 1.02 11.31 8.10
CA ASP A 54 0.08 10.20 8.08
C ASP A 54 0.82 8.87 7.81
N PRO A 55 0.39 7.74 8.42
CA PRO A 55 1.08 6.46 8.26
C PRO A 55 0.73 5.77 6.94
N ASP A 56 1.72 5.13 6.29
CA ASP A 56 1.52 4.31 5.09
C ASP A 56 0.33 3.33 5.22
N ASP A 57 -0.70 3.52 4.39
CA ASP A 57 -1.93 2.75 4.44
C ASP A 57 -1.99 1.66 3.36
N LEU A 58 -2.33 0.43 3.77
CA LEU A 58 -2.62 -0.66 2.82
C LEU A 58 -4.05 -0.50 2.30
N LEU A 59 -4.18 0.04 1.09
CA LEU A 59 -5.48 0.27 0.45
C LEU A 59 -6.14 -1.03 -0.03
N ASP A 60 -5.37 -1.91 -0.69
CA ASP A 60 -5.85 -3.21 -1.17
C ASP A 60 -4.70 -4.19 -1.43
N GLN A 61 -4.98 -5.49 -1.42
CA GLN A 61 -4.01 -6.52 -1.78
C GLN A 61 -4.67 -7.74 -2.41
N GLY A 62 -3.93 -8.41 -3.29
CA GLY A 62 -4.41 -9.61 -3.95
C GLY A 62 -3.31 -10.41 -4.60
N TYR A 63 -3.72 -11.31 -5.48
CA TYR A 63 -2.85 -12.11 -6.31
C TYR A 63 -3.32 -12.04 -7.74
N THR A 64 -2.40 -12.10 -8.69
CA THR A 64 -2.75 -12.28 -10.09
C THR A 64 -3.44 -13.62 -10.33
N ASP A 65 -4.39 -13.63 -11.26
CA ASP A 65 -5.10 -14.83 -11.68
C ASP A 65 -4.26 -15.74 -12.59
N ALA A 66 -4.86 -16.80 -13.15
CA ALA A 66 -4.19 -17.73 -14.06
C ALA A 66 -3.69 -17.08 -15.37
N ASP A 67 -4.33 -15.98 -15.79
CA ASP A 67 -3.91 -15.18 -16.95
C ASP A 67 -2.89 -14.10 -16.56
N GLY A 68 -2.49 -14.01 -15.29
CA GLY A 68 -1.61 -12.97 -14.77
C GLY A 68 -2.29 -11.61 -14.60
N LYS A 69 -3.62 -11.54 -14.70
CA LYS A 69 -4.37 -10.28 -14.55
C LYS A 69 -4.62 -9.96 -13.09
N PHE A 70 -4.76 -8.68 -12.79
CA PHE A 70 -5.14 -8.18 -11.48
C PHE A 70 -6.06 -6.97 -11.58
N SER A 71 -6.83 -6.74 -10.52
CA SER A 71 -7.60 -5.52 -10.30
C SER A 71 -7.60 -5.24 -8.82
N LEU A 72 -7.10 -4.07 -8.43
CA LEU A 72 -7.07 -3.60 -7.05
C LEU A 72 -7.79 -2.26 -6.95
N SER A 73 -8.47 -2.03 -5.84
CA SER A 73 -9.14 -0.76 -5.56
C SER A 73 -9.25 -0.52 -4.05
N GLY A 74 -8.95 0.69 -3.61
CA GLY A 74 -9.10 1.07 -2.23
C GLY A 74 -9.13 2.58 -2.08
N GLY A 75 -9.31 3.02 -0.84
CA GLY A 75 -9.34 4.43 -0.48
C GLY A 75 -9.21 4.62 1.01
N THR A 76 -8.79 5.82 1.39
CA THR A 76 -8.57 6.25 2.76
C THR A 76 -9.04 7.69 2.93
N ALA A 77 -9.18 8.13 4.18
CA ALA A 77 -9.65 9.47 4.52
C ALA A 77 -8.46 10.28 5.02
N GLU A 78 -7.98 11.21 4.19
CA GLU A 78 -6.72 11.94 4.43
C GLU A 78 -6.89 13.45 4.30
N LEU A 79 -5.95 14.18 4.91
CA LEU A 79 -5.90 15.65 4.80
C LEU A 79 -5.24 16.10 3.49
N THR A 80 -4.20 15.38 3.06
CA THR A 80 -3.45 15.63 1.83
C THR A 80 -3.90 14.68 0.71
N PRO A 81 -3.58 14.98 -0.56
CA PRO A 81 -3.78 14.00 -1.62
C PRO A 81 -3.00 12.72 -1.34
N ILE A 82 -3.64 11.57 -1.54
CA ILE A 82 -3.00 10.26 -1.42
C ILE A 82 -1.83 10.13 -2.42
N ASP A 83 -0.79 9.38 -2.06
CA ASP A 83 0.39 9.05 -2.86
C ASP A 83 0.39 7.56 -3.25
N PRO A 84 -0.46 7.17 -4.24
CA PRO A 84 -0.75 5.78 -4.51
C PRO A 84 0.42 5.04 -5.17
N VAL A 85 0.83 3.92 -4.57
CA VAL A 85 1.89 3.05 -5.06
C VAL A 85 1.39 1.62 -5.26
N PHE A 86 1.48 1.14 -6.50
CA PHE A 86 1.27 -0.27 -6.83
C PHE A 86 2.59 -1.05 -6.65
N LYS A 87 2.56 -2.10 -5.83
CA LYS A 87 3.73 -2.92 -5.49
C LYS A 87 3.52 -4.36 -5.96
N VAL A 88 4.51 -4.91 -6.65
CA VAL A 88 4.52 -6.29 -7.16
C VAL A 88 5.62 -7.07 -6.44
N TYR A 89 5.29 -8.26 -5.93
CA TYR A 89 6.22 -9.15 -5.24
C TYR A 89 6.30 -10.48 -5.99
N HIS A 90 7.44 -10.76 -6.61
CA HIS A 90 7.59 -11.87 -7.55
C HIS A 90 8.96 -12.55 -7.47
N ASP A 91 9.04 -13.76 -8.03
CA ASP A 91 10.27 -14.55 -8.15
C ASP A 91 10.60 -14.87 -9.62
N CYS A 92 10.02 -14.12 -10.57
CA CYS A 92 10.35 -14.25 -12.00
C CYS A 92 11.86 -14.05 -12.22
N ASP A 93 12.50 -15.03 -12.87
CA ASP A 93 13.96 -15.12 -13.10
C ASP A 93 14.84 -14.94 -11.86
N ASP A 94 14.32 -15.30 -10.68
CA ASP A 94 14.93 -14.91 -9.42
C ASP A 94 15.75 -16.00 -8.74
N SER A 95 15.77 -17.22 -9.30
CA SER A 95 16.40 -18.41 -8.70
C SER A 95 15.92 -18.68 -7.26
N ILE A 96 16.59 -19.58 -6.53
CA ILE A 96 16.24 -19.87 -5.12
C ILE A 96 16.93 -18.83 -4.22
N LYS A 97 16.42 -17.61 -4.21
CA LYS A 97 16.88 -16.53 -3.31
C LYS A 97 15.86 -16.27 -2.21
N PRO A 98 16.29 -16.03 -0.96
CA PRO A 98 15.37 -15.79 0.15
C PRO A 98 14.59 -14.49 -0.04
N GLY A 99 13.25 -14.54 0.09
CA GLY A 99 12.38 -13.39 -0.12
C GLY A 99 11.95 -13.21 -1.58
N HIS A 100 11.30 -12.09 -1.88
CA HIS A 100 10.75 -11.79 -3.21
C HIS A 100 11.34 -10.51 -3.78
N ARG A 101 11.57 -10.47 -5.09
CA ARG A 101 11.79 -9.19 -5.81
C ARG A 101 10.56 -8.30 -5.63
N LYS A 102 10.78 -7.03 -5.33
CA LYS A 102 9.74 -6.03 -5.06
C LYS A 102 9.93 -4.81 -5.97
N VAL A 103 8.97 -4.63 -6.87
CA VAL A 103 8.89 -3.50 -7.79
C VAL A 103 7.80 -2.54 -7.30
N ARG A 104 8.04 -1.23 -7.43
CA ARG A 104 7.11 -0.16 -7.05
C ARG A 104 6.77 0.68 -8.29
N PHE A 105 5.49 0.94 -8.50
CA PHE A 105 4.96 1.81 -9.54
C PHE A 105 4.14 2.91 -8.89
N ILE A 106 4.58 4.16 -9.03
CA ILE A 106 3.80 5.32 -8.60
C ILE A 106 2.64 5.49 -9.58
N LEU A 107 1.41 5.53 -9.08
CA LEU A 107 0.24 5.72 -9.92
C LEU A 107 -0.02 7.21 -10.14
N PRO A 108 -0.53 7.61 -11.32
CA PRO A 108 -0.74 9.03 -11.59
C PRO A 108 -1.83 9.61 -10.68
N GLN A 109 -1.55 10.74 -10.02
CA GLN A 109 -2.51 11.45 -9.16
C GLN A 109 -3.80 11.83 -9.92
N SER A 110 -3.74 11.98 -11.26
CA SER A 110 -4.91 12.22 -12.10
C SER A 110 -5.92 11.06 -12.11
N TYR A 111 -5.63 9.90 -11.49
CA TYR A 111 -6.55 8.78 -11.29
C TYR A 111 -7.13 8.71 -9.87
N ILE A 112 -6.75 9.61 -8.97
CA ILE A 112 -7.37 9.75 -7.65
C ILE A 112 -8.77 10.36 -7.80
N THR A 113 -9.71 9.85 -7.01
CA THR A 113 -11.10 10.33 -6.91
C THR A 113 -11.37 10.82 -5.50
N ASN A 114 -12.04 11.96 -5.34
CA ASN A 114 -12.45 12.52 -4.04
C ASN A 114 -13.76 11.90 -3.53
N ASP A 115 -13.82 10.58 -3.48
CA ASP A 115 -14.94 9.80 -2.97
C ASP A 115 -14.41 8.49 -2.39
N ARG A 116 -15.22 7.79 -1.60
CA ARG A 116 -14.88 6.47 -1.03
C ARG A 116 -14.68 5.36 -2.07
N VAL A 117 -15.26 5.53 -3.25
CA VAL A 117 -15.23 4.53 -4.33
C VAL A 117 -14.60 5.16 -5.57
N PRO A 118 -13.59 4.52 -6.18
CA PRO A 118 -12.94 5.06 -7.37
C PRO A 118 -13.94 5.18 -8.52
N LYS A 119 -13.96 6.35 -9.18
CA LYS A 119 -14.79 6.59 -10.38
C LYS A 119 -14.07 6.28 -11.69
N LYS A 120 -12.77 6.05 -11.61
CA LYS A 120 -11.87 5.76 -12.74
C LYS A 120 -10.84 4.72 -12.32
N THR A 121 -10.41 3.93 -13.29
CA THR A 121 -9.42 2.87 -13.08
C THR A 121 -8.22 3.13 -13.96
N PHE A 122 -7.03 3.16 -13.37
CA PHE A 122 -5.79 3.24 -14.11
C PHE A 122 -5.42 1.86 -14.64
N ASN A 123 -5.38 1.71 -15.97
CA ASN A 123 -4.88 0.50 -16.59
C ASN A 123 -3.38 0.66 -16.86
N ILE A 124 -2.55 -0.05 -16.09
CA ILE A 124 -1.08 -0.01 -16.23
C ILE A 124 -0.59 -0.81 -17.45
N GLY A 125 -1.49 -1.55 -18.11
CA GLY A 125 -1.19 -2.37 -19.28
C GLY A 125 -0.58 -3.72 -18.92
N VAL A 126 0.34 -4.19 -19.76
CA VAL A 126 1.02 -5.47 -19.61
C VAL A 126 2.47 -5.23 -19.22
N ILE A 127 2.90 -5.80 -18.08
CA ILE A 127 4.25 -5.66 -17.55
C ILE A 127 4.93 -7.02 -17.54
N ASN A 128 6.09 -7.13 -18.20
CA ASN A 128 6.93 -8.32 -18.12
C ASN A 128 7.96 -8.17 -16.99
N LEU A 129 7.93 -9.08 -16.03
CA LEU A 129 8.75 -9.07 -14.80
C LEU A 129 10.17 -9.65 -14.99
N GLU A 130 10.52 -10.13 -16.18
CA GLU A 130 11.91 -10.46 -16.54
C GLU A 130 12.80 -9.22 -16.53
N THR A 131 12.23 -8.05 -16.85
CA THR A 131 13.00 -6.81 -16.85
C THR A 131 13.47 -6.48 -15.44
N ILE A 132 14.61 -5.81 -15.36
CA ILE A 132 15.13 -5.24 -14.12
C ILE A 132 14.59 -3.82 -14.03
N PHE A 133 13.90 -3.50 -12.94
CA PHE A 133 13.34 -2.16 -12.73
C PHE A 133 14.31 -1.29 -11.93
N ALA A 134 14.40 -0.01 -12.28
CA ALA A 134 15.16 0.94 -11.48
C ALA A 134 14.57 1.02 -10.06
N LYS A 135 15.42 1.00 -9.04
CA LYS A 135 15.04 0.97 -7.61
C LYS A 135 14.19 -0.26 -7.22
N GLU A 136 14.27 -1.34 -7.98
CA GLU A 136 13.77 -2.63 -7.53
C GLU A 136 14.50 -3.05 -6.24
N SER A 137 13.73 -3.61 -5.31
CA SER A 137 14.22 -4.01 -3.99
C SER A 137 13.85 -5.46 -3.72
N ARG A 138 14.19 -5.98 -2.54
CA ARG A 138 13.83 -7.34 -2.11
C ARG A 138 13.12 -7.29 -0.77
N GLU A 139 11.99 -8.00 -0.67
CA GLU A 139 11.32 -8.21 0.62
C GLU A 139 11.72 -9.56 1.20
N MET A 140 12.45 -9.54 2.32
CA MET A 140 12.86 -10.74 3.03
C MET A 140 11.71 -11.31 3.85
N LEU A 141 11.57 -12.64 3.88
CA LEU A 141 10.54 -13.32 4.68
C LEU A 141 10.63 -12.98 6.18
N LEU A 142 11.86 -12.89 6.73
CA LEU A 142 12.07 -12.52 8.13
C LEU A 142 11.63 -11.08 8.43
N SER A 143 11.81 -10.14 7.49
CA SER A 143 11.36 -8.75 7.65
C SER A 143 9.82 -8.61 7.72
N ARG A 144 9.09 -9.63 7.25
CA ARG A 144 7.63 -9.70 7.37
C ARG A 144 7.20 -10.18 8.76
N MET A 145 7.95 -11.10 9.36
CA MET A 145 7.67 -11.63 10.70
C MET A 145 7.82 -10.52 11.75
N MET A 146 8.90 -9.75 11.69
CA MET A 146 9.17 -8.65 12.63
C MET A 146 8.14 -7.50 12.56
N ARG A 147 7.44 -7.34 11.43
CA ARG A 147 6.41 -6.30 11.22
C ARG A 147 5.00 -6.78 11.57
N HIS A 148 4.85 -8.00 12.07
CA HIS A 148 3.54 -8.52 12.47
C HIS A 148 3.14 -7.98 13.85
N PRO A 149 1.94 -7.42 14.05
CA PRO A 149 1.53 -6.83 15.34
C PRO A 149 1.39 -7.86 16.49
N ASN A 150 1.50 -9.16 16.19
CA ASN A 150 1.53 -10.26 17.16
C ASN A 150 2.92 -10.91 17.26
N PHE A 151 4.00 -10.23 16.81
CA PHE A 151 5.36 -10.78 16.86
C PHE A 151 5.75 -11.24 18.26
N ASP A 152 5.43 -10.46 19.29
CA ASP A 152 5.70 -10.79 20.70
C ASP A 152 5.00 -12.08 21.15
N ARG A 153 3.81 -12.36 20.61
CA ARG A 153 3.03 -13.58 20.93
C ARG A 153 3.63 -14.83 20.29
N TYR A 154 4.25 -14.71 19.12
CA TYR A 154 4.94 -15.84 18.48
C TYR A 154 6.26 -16.15 19.19
N HIS A 155 7.01 -15.12 19.58
CA HIS A 155 8.26 -15.28 20.32
C HIS A 155 8.04 -15.95 21.69
N SER A 156 6.92 -15.67 22.36
CA SER A 156 6.57 -16.35 23.62
C SER A 156 6.23 -17.82 23.42
N LEU A 157 5.51 -18.18 22.34
CA LEU A 157 5.15 -19.57 22.03
C LEU A 157 6.36 -20.41 21.59
N GLU A 158 7.32 -19.80 20.88
CA GLU A 158 8.57 -20.46 20.47
C GLU A 158 9.48 -20.69 21.69
N SER A 159 9.56 -19.73 22.62
CA SER A 159 10.25 -19.92 23.91
C SER A 159 9.57 -20.97 24.82
N GLU A 160 8.25 -21.11 24.75
CA GLU A 160 7.53 -22.17 25.45
C GLU A 160 7.83 -23.54 24.82
N MET A 161 7.85 -23.64 23.49
CA MET A 161 8.11 -24.90 22.78
C MET A 161 9.55 -25.41 22.95
N ASP A 162 10.54 -24.52 23.00
CA ASP A 162 11.93 -24.89 23.29
C ASP A 162 12.11 -25.45 24.72
N THR A 163 11.24 -25.10 25.67
CA THR A 163 11.29 -25.66 27.04
C THR A 163 10.68 -27.05 27.18
N TRP A 164 9.95 -27.54 26.18
CA TRP A 164 9.39 -28.91 26.14
C TRP A 164 10.28 -29.91 25.40
N ILE A 165 11.32 -29.45 24.71
CA ILE A 165 12.25 -30.31 23.95
C ILE A 165 13.44 -30.79 24.80
N ASP A 166 13.69 -30.14 25.95
CA ASP A 166 14.74 -30.49 26.91
C ASP A 166 14.25 -31.37 28.10
N GLN A 167 13.16 -32.11 27.93
CA GLN A 167 12.68 -33.17 28.84
C GLN A 167 12.61 -34.53 28.15
#